data_AF-A0AAD5SW34-F1
#
_entry.id   AF-A0AAD5SW34-F1
#
_cell.length_a   1.000
_cell.length_b   1.000
_cell.length_c   1.000
_cell.angle_alpha   90.00
_cell.angle_beta   90.00
_cell.angle_gamma   90.00
#
_symmetry.space_group_name_H-M   'P 1'
#
loop_
_entity.id
_entity.type
_entity.pdbx_description
1 polymer ?
#
loop_
_entity_poly.entity_id
_entity_poly.type
_entity_poly.pdbx_seq_one_letter_code
_entity_poly.pdbx_strand_id
1 'polypeptide(L)'
;MASDPTVVDDSNILRALRENWAADAVVSPGFERGAELSKYPGSHLRVVANIAPRSFYFGRFYYLVSYDLAKYFAKHNQRQRALTAFFCEWSSFALIGALAYYNYYPTLVCMIIPFNVSRLGMMSGNWTQHAFLARNNPLGGGLANSITVINTRFNAICFNDGYHASHHLNAHRHWTEHPRHFLENRDIYDDAIVLQNTDYEVTFVQLMLGRYDLIALNLVDEVGIGKKIRNLEDRVAWLKERTRQFSVAEIEVAKAVIAAKRGKGKLLI
;
A
#
# COMPACT_ATOMS: atom_id res chain seq x y z
N MET A 1 -26.41 9.01 -34.62
CA MET A 1 -26.70 8.31 -33.36
C MET A 1 -25.42 8.33 -32.54
N ALA A 2 -25.40 8.97 -31.37
CA ALA A 2 -24.25 8.85 -30.47
C ALA A 2 -24.25 7.41 -29.95
N SER A 3 -23.16 6.66 -30.17
CA SER A 3 -22.98 5.35 -29.55
C SER A 3 -23.06 5.50 -28.04
N ASP A 4 -23.73 4.57 -27.35
CA ASP A 4 -23.70 4.53 -25.88
C ASP A 4 -22.24 4.62 -25.39
N PRO A 5 -21.96 5.39 -24.33
CA PRO A 5 -20.61 5.50 -23.81
C PRO A 5 -20.13 4.12 -23.36
N THR A 6 -18.95 3.70 -23.85
CA THR A 6 -18.35 2.44 -23.46
C THR A 6 -18.12 2.43 -21.95
N VAL A 7 -18.76 1.50 -21.26
CA VAL A 7 -18.61 1.33 -19.81
C VAL A 7 -17.20 0.83 -19.49
N VAL A 8 -16.54 1.48 -18.54
CA VAL A 8 -15.16 1.17 -18.15
C VAL A 8 -15.14 0.48 -16.79
N ASP A 9 -14.45 -0.62 -16.67
CA ASP A 9 -14.19 -1.30 -15.40
C ASP A 9 -12.74 -1.79 -15.34
N ASP A 10 -12.37 -2.49 -14.28
CA ASP A 10 -11.00 -2.98 -14.11
C ASP A 10 -10.55 -3.93 -15.24
N SER A 11 -11.46 -4.66 -15.90
CA SER A 11 -11.14 -5.62 -16.96
C SER A 11 -10.79 -4.96 -18.30
N ASN A 12 -11.24 -3.72 -18.53
CA ASN A 12 -10.98 -2.98 -19.76
C ASN A 12 -10.22 -1.65 -19.52
N ILE A 13 -9.82 -1.36 -18.29
CA ILE A 13 -9.14 -0.11 -17.90
C ILE A 13 -7.85 0.16 -18.68
N LEU A 14 -7.11 -0.88 -19.06
CA LEU A 14 -5.90 -0.72 -19.88
C LEU A 14 -6.23 -0.21 -21.28
N ARG A 15 -7.35 -0.66 -21.85
CA ARG A 15 -7.84 -0.17 -23.14
C ARG A 15 -8.29 1.28 -23.00
N ALA A 16 -9.00 1.60 -21.93
CA ALA A 16 -9.41 2.97 -21.62
C ALA A 16 -8.21 3.92 -21.50
N LEU A 17 -7.11 3.48 -20.86
CA LEU A 17 -5.86 4.23 -20.79
C LEU A 17 -5.22 4.44 -22.18
N ARG A 18 -5.09 3.38 -22.99
CA ARG A 18 -4.48 3.45 -24.32
C ARG A 18 -5.23 4.36 -25.28
N GLU A 19 -6.55 4.25 -25.27
CA GLU A 19 -7.44 4.97 -26.19
C GLU A 19 -7.90 6.31 -25.59
N ASN A 20 -7.39 6.68 -24.42
CA ASN A 20 -7.68 7.93 -23.72
C ASN A 20 -9.19 8.19 -23.54
N TRP A 21 -9.92 7.17 -23.11
CA TRP A 21 -11.36 7.24 -22.88
C TRP A 21 -11.71 8.20 -21.74
N ALA A 22 -12.91 8.79 -21.81
CA ALA A 22 -13.48 9.59 -20.73
C ALA A 22 -13.85 8.70 -19.52
N ALA A 23 -13.83 9.27 -18.32
CA ALA A 23 -14.11 8.54 -17.09
C ALA A 23 -15.61 8.50 -16.71
N ASP A 24 -16.46 9.05 -17.58
CA ASP A 24 -17.87 9.35 -17.31
C ASP A 24 -18.73 8.09 -17.10
N ALA A 25 -18.28 6.94 -17.62
CA ALA A 25 -18.97 5.64 -17.52
C ALA A 25 -18.12 4.58 -16.81
N VAL A 26 -17.27 4.98 -15.85
CA VAL A 26 -16.45 4.03 -15.08
C VAL A 26 -17.26 3.41 -13.95
N VAL A 27 -17.38 2.09 -13.96
CA VAL A 27 -18.06 1.28 -12.96
C VAL A 27 -17.07 0.38 -12.25
N SER A 28 -17.40 0.05 -11.01
CA SER A 28 -16.78 -1.08 -10.31
C SER A 28 -17.69 -2.28 -10.43
N PRO A 29 -17.14 -3.51 -10.53
CA PRO A 29 -17.97 -4.70 -10.48
C PRO A 29 -18.86 -4.70 -9.24
N GLY A 30 -20.18 -4.71 -9.44
CA GLY A 30 -21.15 -5.17 -8.44
C GLY A 30 -22.09 -4.17 -7.77
N PHE A 31 -21.80 -2.87 -7.56
CA PHE A 31 -22.66 -2.02 -6.69
C PHE A 31 -22.57 -0.50 -6.97
N GLU A 32 -23.69 0.26 -6.82
CA GLU A 32 -23.78 1.73 -7.05
C GLU A 32 -23.85 2.60 -5.75
N ARG A 33 -23.04 3.70 -5.76
CA ARG A 33 -23.05 5.04 -5.05
C ARG A 33 -23.29 5.16 -3.52
N GLY A 34 -22.70 6.07 -2.72
CA GLY A 34 -21.73 7.19 -2.84
C GLY A 34 -21.69 7.99 -1.50
N ALA A 35 -20.56 8.61 -1.10
CA ALA A 35 -20.44 9.61 0.00
C ALA A 35 -19.03 10.25 0.09
N GLU A 36 -18.90 11.44 0.69
CA GLU A 36 -17.67 12.25 0.80
C GLU A 36 -17.39 12.67 2.28
N LEU A 37 -16.17 12.47 2.82
CA LEU A 37 -15.70 12.98 4.13
C LEU A 37 -14.15 13.10 4.18
N SER A 38 -13.58 13.92 5.10
CA SER A 38 -12.19 14.43 5.07
C SER A 38 -11.29 14.11 6.30
N LYS A 39 -9.95 14.14 6.04
CA LYS A 39 -8.83 14.78 6.82
C LYS A 39 -8.04 13.99 7.89
N TYR A 40 -6.69 13.93 7.74
CA TYR A 40 -5.69 14.00 8.83
C TYR A 40 -4.27 14.44 8.37
N PRO A 41 -3.67 15.52 8.93
CA PRO A 41 -2.26 15.85 8.80
C PRO A 41 -1.44 15.51 10.08
N GLY A 42 -0.22 14.97 9.94
CA GLY A 42 0.78 14.98 11.03
C GLY A 42 1.58 13.71 11.34
N SER A 43 1.59 12.67 10.51
CA SER A 43 2.43 11.48 10.77
C SER A 43 3.93 11.77 10.59
N HIS A 44 4.76 11.19 11.47
CA HIS A 44 6.23 11.25 11.40
C HIS A 44 6.82 9.83 11.48
N LEU A 45 7.52 9.42 10.43
CA LEU A 45 8.26 8.16 10.36
C LEU A 45 9.62 8.30 11.06
N ARG A 46 9.94 7.35 11.95
CA ARG A 46 11.26 7.21 12.55
C ARG A 46 12.03 6.14 11.81
N VAL A 47 13.15 6.52 11.22
CA VAL A 47 14.08 5.54 10.67
C VAL A 47 14.73 4.76 11.79
N VAL A 48 14.53 3.45 11.73
CA VAL A 48 15.30 2.46 12.50
C VAL A 48 16.45 2.05 11.58
N ALA A 49 17.67 2.48 11.91
CA ALA A 49 18.84 2.14 11.12
C ALA A 49 19.11 0.62 11.17
N ASN A 50 19.63 0.08 10.06
CA ASN A 50 20.21 -1.24 9.92
C ASN A 50 19.32 -2.44 10.26
N ILE A 51 18.32 -2.69 9.40
CA ILE A 51 17.71 -4.02 9.31
C ILE A 51 18.02 -4.60 7.93
N ALA A 52 18.96 -5.55 7.90
CA ALA A 52 19.10 -6.53 6.82
C ALA A 52 18.80 -7.91 7.42
N PRO A 53 18.15 -8.85 6.71
CA PRO A 53 17.42 -8.80 5.41
C PRO A 53 15.95 -8.28 5.50
N ARG A 54 15.28 -8.08 4.35
CA ARG A 54 13.84 -7.75 4.25
C ARG A 54 12.95 -8.68 5.08
N SER A 55 13.31 -9.97 5.15
CA SER A 55 12.65 -10.97 6.00
C SER A 55 12.82 -10.72 7.49
N PHE A 56 13.90 -10.07 7.94
CA PHE A 56 14.05 -9.68 9.34
C PHE A 56 13.13 -8.53 9.71
N TYR A 57 12.98 -7.53 8.82
CA TYR A 57 11.98 -6.47 9.02
C TYR A 57 10.58 -7.08 9.09
N PHE A 58 10.24 -7.94 8.13
CA PHE A 58 8.94 -8.59 8.10
C PHE A 58 8.70 -9.48 9.34
N GLY A 59 9.69 -10.27 9.75
CA GLY A 59 9.61 -11.09 10.96
C GLY A 59 9.45 -10.24 12.22
N ARG A 60 10.19 -9.13 12.34
CA ARG A 60 10.00 -8.17 13.44
C ARG A 60 8.59 -7.59 13.42
N PHE A 61 8.09 -7.17 12.26
CA PHE A 61 6.72 -6.68 12.11
C PHE A 61 5.72 -7.77 12.51
N TYR A 62 5.92 -9.00 12.07
CA TYR A 62 5.03 -10.12 12.37
C TYR A 62 4.96 -10.44 13.86
N TYR A 63 6.10 -10.57 14.54
CA TYR A 63 6.15 -11.03 15.93
C TYR A 63 6.12 -9.89 16.96
N LEU A 64 6.67 -8.72 16.64
CA LEU A 64 6.91 -7.64 17.61
C LEU A 64 6.07 -6.39 17.37
N VAL A 65 5.12 -6.38 16.43
CA VAL A 65 4.26 -5.21 16.18
C VAL A 65 3.52 -4.73 17.41
N SER A 66 2.99 -5.62 18.25
CA SER A 66 2.23 -5.23 19.44
C SER A 66 3.09 -4.44 20.43
N TYR A 67 4.37 -4.81 20.56
CA TYR A 67 5.35 -4.09 21.35
C TYR A 67 5.79 -2.79 20.66
N ASP A 68 6.21 -2.84 19.39
CA ASP A 68 6.75 -1.69 18.67
C ASP A 68 5.72 -0.58 18.49
N LEU A 69 4.48 -0.95 18.19
CA LEU A 69 3.36 -0.03 18.01
C LEU A 69 2.95 0.60 19.34
N ALA A 70 2.86 -0.19 20.42
CA ALA A 70 2.57 0.34 21.75
C ALA A 70 3.67 1.32 22.21
N LYS A 71 4.94 0.96 22.03
CA LYS A 71 6.08 1.85 22.30
C LYS A 71 6.03 3.13 21.48
N TYR A 72 5.67 3.04 20.20
CA TYR A 72 5.50 4.19 19.33
C TYR A 72 4.39 5.12 19.88
N PHE A 73 3.20 4.59 20.17
CA PHE A 73 2.10 5.41 20.69
C PHE A 73 2.42 6.04 22.05
N ALA A 74 3.06 5.29 22.95
CA ALA A 74 3.49 5.81 24.26
C ALA A 74 4.45 7.01 24.10
N LYS A 75 5.43 6.91 23.19
CA LYS A 75 6.36 7.99 22.88
C LYS A 75 5.67 9.25 22.32
N HIS A 76 4.54 9.08 21.63
CA HIS A 76 3.76 10.18 21.04
C HIS A 76 2.57 10.61 21.91
N ASN A 77 2.63 10.32 23.22
CA ASN A 77 1.60 10.67 24.20
C ASN A 77 0.19 10.12 23.89
N GLN A 78 0.09 9.06 23.06
CA GLN A 78 -1.15 8.36 22.73
C GLN A 78 -1.35 7.15 23.65
N ARG A 79 -1.37 7.37 24.97
CA ARG A 79 -1.35 6.30 25.98
C ARG A 79 -2.49 5.29 25.82
N GLN A 80 -3.71 5.76 25.55
CA GLN A 80 -4.86 4.87 25.34
C GLN A 80 -4.62 3.90 24.18
N ARG A 81 -4.17 4.40 23.02
CA ARG A 81 -3.84 3.56 21.86
C ARG A 81 -2.69 2.60 22.13
N ALA A 82 -1.70 3.02 22.92
CA ALA A 82 -0.60 2.15 23.33
C ALA A 82 -1.10 0.96 24.16
N LEU A 83 -1.94 1.23 25.17
CA LEU A 83 -2.53 0.20 26.02
C LEU A 83 -3.46 -0.71 25.22
N THR A 84 -4.32 -0.14 24.36
CA THR A 84 -5.21 -0.92 23.49
C THR A 84 -4.42 -1.85 22.57
N ALA A 85 -3.41 -1.34 21.85
CA ALA A 85 -2.61 -2.16 20.94
C ALA A 85 -1.88 -3.30 21.66
N PHE A 86 -1.33 -3.04 22.85
CA PHE A 86 -0.65 -4.05 23.64
C PHE A 86 -1.65 -5.07 24.22
N PHE A 87 -2.62 -4.63 24.99
CA PHE A 87 -3.50 -5.54 25.72
C PHE A 87 -4.46 -6.32 24.83
N CYS A 88 -4.99 -5.73 23.74
CA CYS A 88 -5.85 -6.48 22.83
C CYS A 88 -5.12 -7.65 22.16
N GLU A 89 -3.86 -7.45 21.75
CA GLU A 89 -3.05 -8.52 21.17
C GLU A 89 -2.76 -9.62 22.20
N TRP A 90 -2.22 -9.25 23.37
CA TRP A 90 -1.80 -10.23 24.37
C TRP A 90 -2.99 -10.97 25.01
N SER A 91 -4.13 -10.30 25.18
CA SER A 91 -5.37 -10.98 25.59
C SER A 91 -5.89 -11.94 24.53
N SER A 92 -5.76 -11.61 23.24
CA SER A 92 -6.10 -12.53 22.14
C SER A 92 -5.20 -13.78 22.17
N PHE A 93 -3.90 -13.62 22.40
CA PHE A 93 -2.98 -14.76 22.56
C PHE A 93 -3.30 -15.61 23.79
N ALA A 94 -3.59 -14.98 24.94
CA ALA A 94 -3.97 -15.69 26.15
C ALA A 94 -5.26 -16.50 25.93
N LEU A 95 -6.26 -15.91 25.26
CA LEU A 95 -7.52 -16.58 24.93
C LEU A 95 -7.29 -17.76 23.98
N ILE A 96 -6.55 -17.57 22.89
CA ILE A 96 -6.21 -18.65 21.95
C ILE A 96 -5.44 -19.77 22.66
N GLY A 97 -4.51 -19.43 23.56
CA GLY A 97 -3.77 -20.40 24.37
C GLY A 97 -4.68 -21.19 25.31
N ALA A 98 -5.61 -20.52 26.00
CA ALA A 98 -6.59 -21.16 26.88
C ALA A 98 -7.53 -22.10 26.11
N LEU A 99 -8.01 -21.67 24.94
CA LEU A 99 -8.85 -22.48 24.06
C LEU A 99 -8.09 -23.70 23.53
N ALA A 100 -6.82 -23.53 23.14
CA ALA A 100 -5.97 -24.62 22.65
C ALA A 100 -5.66 -25.65 23.74
N TYR A 101 -5.51 -25.20 24.99
CA TYR A 101 -5.38 -26.09 26.14
C TYR A 101 -6.67 -26.87 26.41
N TYR A 102 -7.84 -26.23 26.26
CA TYR A 102 -9.13 -26.89 26.42
C TYR A 102 -9.43 -27.91 25.31
N ASN A 103 -9.26 -27.51 24.03
CA ASN A 103 -9.40 -28.41 22.90
C ASN A 103 -8.56 -27.95 21.71
N TYR A 104 -7.43 -28.64 21.49
CA TYR A 104 -6.43 -28.23 20.53
C TYR A 104 -6.91 -28.23 19.08
N TYR A 105 -7.58 -29.29 18.60
CA TYR A 105 -7.89 -29.42 17.17
C TYR A 105 -8.89 -28.37 16.66
N PRO A 106 -10.02 -28.09 17.35
CA PRO A 106 -10.92 -27.01 16.97
C PRO A 106 -10.23 -25.64 17.05
N THR A 107 -9.41 -25.38 18.08
CA THR A 107 -8.68 -24.11 18.17
C THR A 107 -7.63 -23.97 17.07
N LEU A 108 -6.96 -25.05 16.69
CA LEU A 108 -6.00 -25.05 15.60
C LEU A 108 -6.66 -24.61 14.28
N VAL A 109 -7.78 -25.25 13.92
CA VAL A 109 -8.47 -25.02 12.64
C VAL A 109 -9.25 -23.70 12.62
N CYS A 110 -9.92 -23.34 13.71
CA CYS A 110 -10.81 -22.18 13.74
C CYS A 110 -10.12 -20.88 14.19
N MET A 111 -9.02 -20.96 14.95
CA MET A 111 -8.37 -19.78 15.52
C MET A 111 -6.93 -19.65 15.05
N ILE A 112 -6.06 -20.64 15.33
CA ILE A 112 -4.61 -20.50 15.09
C ILE A 112 -4.30 -20.37 13.60
N ILE A 113 -4.83 -21.25 12.75
CA ILE A 113 -4.61 -21.20 11.31
C ILE A 113 -5.18 -19.91 10.71
N PRO A 114 -6.49 -19.58 10.88
CA PRO A 114 -7.04 -18.35 10.32
C PRO A 114 -6.33 -17.09 10.83
N PHE A 115 -6.00 -17.02 12.12
CA PHE A 115 -5.27 -15.90 12.69
C PHE A 115 -3.93 -15.68 11.98
N ASN A 116 -3.12 -16.73 11.82
CA ASN A 116 -1.81 -16.60 11.18
C ASN A 116 -1.93 -16.33 9.67
N VAL A 117 -2.90 -16.94 8.98
CA VAL A 117 -3.15 -16.68 7.56
C VAL A 117 -3.59 -15.22 7.35
N SER A 118 -4.59 -14.74 8.09
CA SER A 118 -5.05 -13.36 7.99
C SER A 118 -3.96 -12.36 8.40
N ARG A 119 -3.21 -12.65 9.46
CA ARG A 119 -2.08 -11.81 9.89
C ARG A 119 -1.02 -11.72 8.79
N LEU A 120 -0.62 -12.86 8.22
CA LEU A 120 0.35 -12.90 7.14
C LEU A 120 -0.15 -12.13 5.91
N GLY A 121 -1.39 -12.36 5.49
CA GLY A 121 -2.02 -11.66 4.37
C GLY A 121 -2.03 -10.14 4.57
N MET A 122 -2.66 -9.65 5.63
CA MET A 122 -2.76 -8.20 5.90
C MET A 122 -1.39 -7.53 6.05
N MET A 123 -0.44 -8.18 6.74
CA MET A 123 0.89 -7.61 6.95
C MET A 123 1.72 -7.61 5.66
N SER A 124 1.66 -8.67 4.87
CA SER A 124 2.40 -8.76 3.61
C SER A 124 1.84 -7.82 2.56
N GLY A 125 0.50 -7.70 2.47
CA GLY A 125 -0.18 -6.71 1.63
C GLY A 125 0.21 -5.28 2.01
N ASN A 126 0.05 -4.92 3.29
CA ASN A 126 0.39 -3.57 3.78
C ASN A 126 1.87 -3.23 3.58
N TRP A 127 2.77 -4.21 3.81
CA TRP A 127 4.19 -4.02 3.56
C TRP A 127 4.47 -3.78 2.07
N THR A 128 3.87 -4.58 1.20
CA THR A 128 4.12 -4.52 -0.25
C THR A 128 3.61 -3.24 -0.87
N GLN A 129 2.42 -2.80 -0.47
CA GLN A 129 1.83 -1.51 -0.81
C GLN A 129 2.79 -0.31 -0.62
N HIS A 130 3.78 -0.45 0.28
CA HIS A 130 4.76 0.57 0.66
C HIS A 130 6.22 0.17 0.44
N ALA A 131 6.49 -0.90 -0.31
CA ALA A 131 7.84 -1.45 -0.44
C ALA A 131 8.80 -0.56 -1.27
N PHE A 132 8.27 0.31 -2.14
CA PHE A 132 9.05 1.13 -3.05
C PHE A 132 9.06 2.60 -2.63
N LEU A 133 10.21 3.14 -2.22
CA LEU A 133 10.33 4.49 -1.66
C LEU A 133 11.19 5.43 -2.51
N ALA A 134 10.71 6.65 -2.72
CA ALA A 134 11.32 7.63 -3.62
C ALA A 134 12.54 8.24 -2.95
N ARG A 135 13.68 8.25 -3.63
CA ARG A 135 14.91 8.76 -3.03
C ARG A 135 14.86 10.24 -2.67
N ASN A 136 14.21 11.03 -3.51
CA ASN A 136 14.04 12.46 -3.31
C ASN A 136 12.93 12.81 -2.29
N ASN A 137 12.02 11.89 -1.98
CA ASN A 137 10.94 12.11 -1.02
C ASN A 137 10.51 10.81 -0.29
N PRO A 138 11.42 10.15 0.45
CA PRO A 138 11.18 8.80 0.96
C PRO A 138 10.21 8.75 2.13
N LEU A 139 9.99 9.90 2.76
CA LEU A 139 9.15 10.08 3.93
C LEU A 139 7.78 10.69 3.57
N GLY A 140 7.51 10.94 2.29
CA GLY A 140 6.21 11.37 1.81
C GLY A 140 5.24 10.20 1.66
N GLY A 141 3.99 10.35 2.09
CA GLY A 141 2.91 9.37 1.85
C GLY A 141 2.24 9.55 0.47
N GLY A 142 2.98 10.04 -0.53
CA GLY A 142 2.43 10.41 -1.84
C GLY A 142 2.36 9.24 -2.82
N LEU A 143 1.81 9.53 -4.01
CA LEU A 143 1.66 8.60 -5.13
C LEU A 143 2.96 7.91 -5.53
N ALA A 144 4.08 8.63 -5.47
CA ALA A 144 5.39 8.09 -5.81
C ALA A 144 5.81 6.93 -4.89
N ASN A 145 5.26 6.79 -3.68
CA ASN A 145 5.63 5.78 -2.68
C ASN A 145 4.51 4.74 -2.43
N SER A 146 3.54 4.69 -3.33
CA SER A 146 2.40 3.78 -3.25
C SER A 146 2.29 3.00 -4.54
N ILE A 147 1.84 1.75 -4.44
CA ILE A 147 1.55 0.91 -5.60
C ILE A 147 0.06 1.05 -5.95
N THR A 148 -0.26 1.05 -7.24
CA THR A 148 -1.60 0.81 -7.75
C THR A 148 -1.56 -0.44 -8.62
N VAL A 149 -2.51 -1.35 -8.46
CA VAL A 149 -2.66 -2.57 -9.24
C VAL A 149 -4.02 -2.54 -9.93
N ILE A 150 -4.01 -2.64 -11.25
CA ILE A 150 -5.19 -2.57 -12.11
C ILE A 150 -5.28 -3.83 -12.98
N ASN A 151 -6.40 -4.03 -13.67
CA ASN A 151 -6.61 -5.19 -14.53
C ASN A 151 -6.23 -6.49 -13.83
N THR A 152 -6.90 -6.73 -12.71
CA THR A 152 -6.65 -7.88 -11.84
C THR A 152 -7.95 -8.34 -11.19
N ARG A 153 -8.08 -9.67 -11.02
CA ARG A 153 -9.21 -10.25 -10.28
C ARG A 153 -9.23 -9.81 -8.82
N PHE A 154 -8.07 -9.44 -8.27
CA PHE A 154 -7.94 -8.93 -6.91
C PHE A 154 -8.91 -7.79 -6.63
N ASN A 155 -9.06 -6.83 -7.56
CA ASN A 155 -9.95 -5.69 -7.37
C ASN A 155 -11.43 -6.08 -7.26
N ALA A 156 -11.85 -7.18 -7.90
CA ALA A 156 -13.22 -7.67 -7.79
C ALA A 156 -13.52 -8.36 -6.45
N ILE A 157 -12.52 -8.99 -5.82
CA ILE A 157 -12.70 -9.74 -4.56
C ILE A 157 -12.28 -8.95 -3.32
N CYS A 158 -11.45 -7.93 -3.49
CA CYS A 158 -10.91 -7.08 -2.43
C CYS A 158 -11.37 -5.63 -2.58
N PHE A 159 -12.57 -5.39 -3.13
CA PHE A 159 -13.21 -4.08 -3.16
C PHE A 159 -12.28 -2.97 -3.70
N ASN A 160 -11.64 -3.18 -4.85
CA ASN A 160 -10.70 -2.23 -5.46
C ASN A 160 -9.52 -1.77 -4.57
N ASP A 161 -9.11 -2.54 -3.55
CA ASP A 161 -7.94 -2.23 -2.71
C ASP A 161 -6.63 -2.16 -3.53
N GLY A 162 -6.61 -2.70 -4.75
CA GLY A 162 -5.50 -2.54 -5.69
C GLY A 162 -5.25 -1.07 -6.05
N TYR A 163 -6.23 -0.17 -5.90
CA TYR A 163 -6.05 1.26 -6.11
C TYR A 163 -5.47 1.97 -4.86
N HIS A 164 -4.47 1.40 -4.20
CA HIS A 164 -3.98 1.91 -2.90
C HIS A 164 -3.48 3.35 -2.92
N ALA A 165 -2.81 3.76 -4.00
CA ALA A 165 -2.39 5.16 -4.12
C ALA A 165 -3.60 6.13 -4.15
N SER A 166 -4.75 5.68 -4.66
CA SER A 166 -6.03 6.40 -4.57
C SER A 166 -6.46 6.59 -3.11
N HIS A 167 -6.30 5.58 -2.24
CA HIS A 167 -6.57 5.70 -0.80
C HIS A 167 -5.66 6.75 -0.11
N HIS A 168 -4.40 6.92 -0.51
CA HIS A 168 -3.55 7.99 0.05
C HIS A 168 -4.00 9.40 -0.35
N LEU A 169 -4.62 9.55 -1.51
CA LEU A 169 -5.21 10.82 -1.93
C LEU A 169 -6.49 11.13 -1.15
N ASN A 170 -7.32 10.11 -0.92
CA ASN A 170 -8.51 10.22 -0.10
C ASN A 170 -8.83 8.87 0.55
N ALA A 171 -8.50 8.75 1.85
CA ALA A 171 -8.69 7.51 2.61
C ALA A 171 -10.16 7.18 2.87
N HIS A 172 -11.06 8.15 2.67
CA HIS A 172 -12.51 7.97 2.80
C HIS A 172 -13.21 7.76 1.47
N ARG A 173 -12.47 7.77 0.33
CA ARG A 173 -13.08 7.52 -0.98
C ARG A 173 -13.76 6.16 -0.94
N HIS A 174 -15.02 6.14 -1.37
CA HIS A 174 -15.75 4.89 -1.42
C HIS A 174 -15.07 3.97 -2.43
N TRP A 175 -14.98 2.69 -2.10
CA TRP A 175 -14.12 1.77 -2.82
C TRP A 175 -14.49 1.63 -4.32
N THR A 176 -15.78 1.84 -4.66
CA THR A 176 -16.26 1.81 -6.06
C THR A 176 -15.79 2.99 -6.90
N GLU A 177 -15.31 4.07 -6.27
CA GLU A 177 -14.94 5.31 -6.95
C GLU A 177 -13.44 5.36 -7.31
N HIS A 178 -12.64 4.43 -6.80
CA HIS A 178 -11.20 4.42 -7.07
C HIS A 178 -10.83 4.30 -8.55
N PRO A 179 -11.47 3.42 -9.36
CA PRO A 179 -11.12 3.29 -10.76
C PRO A 179 -11.42 4.56 -11.56
N ARG A 180 -12.58 5.18 -11.31
CA ARG A 180 -12.98 6.44 -11.93
C ARG A 180 -12.00 7.55 -11.60
N HIS A 181 -11.73 7.74 -10.31
CA HIS A 181 -10.80 8.77 -9.86
C HIS A 181 -9.40 8.56 -10.45
N PHE A 182 -8.93 7.31 -10.52
CA PHE A 182 -7.64 6.98 -11.14
C PHE A 182 -7.60 7.39 -12.61
N LEU A 183 -8.65 7.08 -13.38
CA LEU A 183 -8.73 7.47 -14.79
C LEU A 183 -8.80 8.99 -14.96
N GLU A 184 -9.68 9.68 -14.23
CA GLU A 184 -9.83 11.14 -14.26
C GLU A 184 -8.51 11.87 -13.95
N ASN A 185 -7.72 11.32 -13.02
CA ASN A 185 -6.51 11.95 -12.51
C ASN A 185 -5.24 11.24 -12.98
N ARG A 186 -5.27 10.44 -14.04
CA ARG A 186 -4.11 9.63 -14.49
C ARG A 186 -2.80 10.43 -14.66
N ASP A 187 -2.90 11.73 -14.94
CA ASP A 187 -1.74 12.61 -15.08
C ASP A 187 -0.98 12.83 -13.76
N ILE A 188 -1.63 12.82 -12.59
CA ILE A 188 -0.91 12.96 -11.30
C ILE A 188 -0.15 11.69 -10.91
N TYR A 189 -0.41 10.57 -11.60
CA TYR A 189 0.27 9.30 -11.37
C TYR A 189 1.60 9.17 -12.12
N ASP A 190 2.09 10.22 -12.78
CA ASP A 190 3.27 10.19 -13.66
C ASP A 190 4.55 9.58 -13.05
N ASP A 191 4.74 9.71 -11.72
CA ASP A 191 5.85 9.08 -10.97
C ASP A 191 5.42 7.90 -10.08
N ALA A 192 4.16 7.47 -10.19
CA ALA A 192 3.59 6.37 -9.43
C ALA A 192 3.95 5.01 -10.02
N ILE A 193 3.84 3.98 -9.18
CA ILE A 193 4.03 2.59 -9.58
C ILE A 193 2.66 2.02 -9.88
N VAL A 194 2.40 1.73 -11.16
CA VAL A 194 1.16 1.13 -11.60
C VAL A 194 1.48 -0.24 -12.21
N LEU A 195 0.91 -1.29 -11.62
CA LEU A 195 1.09 -2.68 -12.02
C LEU A 195 -0.23 -3.23 -12.61
N GLN A 196 -0.12 -4.24 -13.46
CA GLN A 196 -1.25 -4.99 -14.02
C GLN A 196 -1.08 -6.49 -13.84
N ASN A 197 -2.18 -7.24 -13.86
CA ASN A 197 -2.17 -8.72 -13.82
C ASN A 197 -1.37 -9.31 -12.64
N THR A 198 -1.44 -8.66 -11.48
CA THR A 198 -0.80 -9.11 -10.24
C THR A 198 -1.68 -8.72 -9.05
N ASP A 199 -1.21 -8.96 -7.84
CA ASP A 199 -1.77 -8.48 -6.58
C ASP A 199 -0.64 -8.20 -5.58
N TYR A 200 -0.97 -7.78 -4.35
CA TYR A 200 0.04 -7.44 -3.36
C TYR A 200 0.75 -8.67 -2.81
N GLU A 201 0.08 -9.81 -2.68
CA GLU A 201 0.64 -11.06 -2.16
C GLU A 201 1.63 -11.70 -3.16
N VAL A 202 1.28 -11.73 -4.44
CA VAL A 202 2.17 -12.17 -5.53
C VAL A 202 3.39 -11.25 -5.60
N THR A 203 3.16 -9.93 -5.57
CA THR A 203 4.26 -8.95 -5.58
C THR A 203 5.15 -9.09 -4.33
N PHE A 204 4.57 -9.39 -3.16
CA PHE A 204 5.31 -9.69 -1.93
C PHE A 204 6.25 -10.87 -2.12
N VAL A 205 5.74 -12.00 -2.63
CA VAL A 205 6.53 -13.21 -2.88
C VAL A 205 7.66 -12.90 -3.88
N GLN A 206 7.37 -12.20 -4.97
CA GLN A 206 8.38 -11.79 -5.94
C GLN A 206 9.46 -10.91 -5.29
N LEU A 207 9.10 -9.94 -4.44
CA LEU A 207 10.05 -9.11 -3.71
C LEU A 207 10.92 -9.92 -2.75
N MET A 208 10.32 -10.86 -2.01
CA MET A 208 11.05 -11.73 -1.08
C MET A 208 12.02 -12.67 -1.81
N LEU A 209 11.65 -13.13 -3.01
CA LEU A 209 12.52 -13.93 -3.88
C LEU A 209 13.49 -13.11 -4.73
N GLY A 210 13.45 -11.77 -4.64
CA GLY A 210 14.29 -10.87 -5.44
C GLY A 210 13.97 -10.87 -6.95
N ARG A 211 12.78 -11.33 -7.33
CA ARG A 211 12.29 -11.42 -8.72
C ARG A 211 11.74 -10.11 -9.24
N TYR A 212 12.60 -9.08 -9.26
CA TYR A 212 12.26 -7.77 -9.81
C TYR A 212 11.94 -7.80 -11.30
N ASP A 213 12.48 -8.78 -12.02
CA ASP A 213 12.18 -9.06 -13.42
C ASP A 213 10.68 -9.34 -13.63
N LEU A 214 10.07 -10.12 -12.76
CA LEU A 214 8.63 -10.41 -12.83
C LEU A 214 7.80 -9.16 -12.54
N ILE A 215 8.14 -8.41 -11.50
CA ILE A 215 7.45 -7.16 -11.15
C ILE A 215 7.57 -6.13 -12.31
N ALA A 216 8.72 -6.06 -12.96
CA ALA A 216 8.96 -5.15 -14.07
C ALA A 216 8.10 -5.46 -15.31
N LEU A 217 7.79 -6.73 -15.56
CA LEU A 217 6.86 -7.13 -16.62
C LEU A 217 5.42 -6.71 -16.32
N ASN A 218 5.07 -6.58 -15.04
CA ASN A 218 3.74 -6.13 -14.63
C ASN A 218 3.56 -4.60 -14.69
N LEU A 219 4.61 -3.80 -14.94
CA LEU A 219 4.46 -2.34 -15.05
C LEU A 219 3.57 -1.94 -16.23
N VAL A 220 2.62 -1.04 -15.97
CA VAL A 220 1.69 -0.51 -16.97
C VAL A 220 2.40 0.52 -17.84
N ASP A 221 2.18 0.41 -19.14
CA ASP A 221 2.89 1.13 -20.17
C ASP A 221 2.30 2.53 -20.41
N GLU A 222 1.02 2.71 -20.12
CA GLU A 222 0.26 3.90 -20.46
C GLU A 222 0.33 4.99 -19.39
N VAL A 223 0.73 4.65 -18.17
CA VAL A 223 0.64 5.52 -16.99
C VAL A 223 1.77 5.25 -16.00
N GLY A 224 2.08 6.26 -15.19
CA GLY A 224 3.14 6.21 -14.19
C GLY A 224 4.50 5.87 -14.74
N ILE A 225 5.34 5.24 -13.92
CA ILE A 225 6.75 5.05 -14.27
C ILE A 225 6.95 4.18 -15.51
N GLY A 226 6.03 3.26 -15.80
CA GLY A 226 6.11 2.41 -16.99
C GLY A 226 5.91 3.18 -18.30
N LYS A 227 5.29 4.36 -18.26
CA LYS A 227 5.23 5.30 -19.40
C LYS A 227 6.63 5.84 -19.76
N LYS A 228 7.47 6.08 -18.75
CA LYS A 228 8.82 6.68 -18.87
C LYS A 228 9.91 5.65 -19.12
N ILE A 229 9.79 4.46 -18.52
CA ILE A 229 10.80 3.40 -18.58
C ILE A 229 10.19 2.19 -19.28
N ARG A 230 10.62 1.94 -20.52
CA ARG A 230 10.03 0.90 -21.39
C ARG A 230 10.84 -0.38 -21.45
N ASN A 231 12.16 -0.29 -21.38
CA ASN A 231 12.99 -1.48 -21.45
C ASN A 231 13.01 -2.20 -20.08
N LEU A 232 13.08 -3.52 -20.13
CA LEU A 232 12.98 -4.37 -18.94
C LEU A 232 14.14 -4.14 -17.97
N GLU A 233 15.35 -3.95 -18.49
CA GLU A 233 16.55 -3.76 -17.67
C GLU A 233 16.47 -2.51 -16.80
N ASP A 234 16.09 -1.37 -17.38
CA ASP A 234 15.92 -0.12 -16.66
C ASP A 234 14.75 -0.18 -15.68
N ARG A 235 13.66 -0.90 -16.03
CA ARG A 235 12.56 -1.15 -15.07
C ARG A 235 13.05 -1.91 -13.86
N VAL A 236 13.82 -2.97 -14.06
CA VAL A 236 14.42 -3.76 -12.99
C VAL A 236 15.39 -2.92 -12.16
N ALA A 237 16.26 -2.15 -12.81
CA ALA A 237 17.20 -1.26 -12.14
C ALA A 237 16.48 -0.21 -11.29
N TRP A 238 15.41 0.39 -11.83
CA TRP A 238 14.58 1.35 -11.11
C TRP A 238 13.92 0.71 -9.88
N LEU A 239 13.28 -0.46 -10.02
CA LEU A 239 12.63 -1.15 -8.90
C LEU A 239 13.64 -1.54 -7.80
N LYS A 240 14.84 -1.99 -8.18
CA LYS A 240 15.94 -2.26 -7.23
C LYS A 240 16.38 -0.99 -6.51
N GLU A 241 16.54 0.12 -7.23
CA GLU A 241 16.91 1.39 -6.59
C GLU A 241 15.84 1.87 -5.62
N ARG A 242 14.56 1.65 -5.93
CA ARG A 242 13.43 2.03 -5.07
C ARG A 242 13.26 1.19 -3.81
N THR A 243 13.88 0.01 -3.76
CA THR A 243 13.82 -0.93 -2.63
C THR A 243 15.15 -1.02 -1.88
N ARG A 244 16.23 -0.44 -2.40
CA ARG A 244 17.52 -0.40 -1.72
C ARG A 244 17.39 0.32 -0.38
N GLN A 245 18.11 -0.17 0.63
CA GLN A 245 18.13 0.44 1.95
C GLN A 245 18.70 1.87 1.90
N PHE A 246 18.08 2.79 2.63
CA PHE A 246 18.60 4.14 2.81
C PHE A 246 19.76 4.14 3.81
N SER A 247 20.78 4.94 3.51
CA SER A 247 21.83 5.32 4.46
C SER A 247 21.30 6.31 5.50
N VAL A 248 21.98 6.38 6.65
CA VAL A 248 21.64 7.35 7.71
C VAL A 248 21.71 8.79 7.17
N ALA A 249 22.71 9.10 6.33
CA ALA A 249 22.86 10.41 5.73
C ALA A 249 21.66 10.79 4.83
N GLU A 250 21.24 9.89 3.92
CA GLU A 250 20.06 10.12 3.05
C GLU A 250 18.80 10.41 3.87
N ILE A 251 18.67 9.77 5.03
CA ILE A 251 17.53 9.91 5.92
C ILE A 251 17.55 11.25 6.67
N GLU A 252 18.70 11.67 7.18
CA GLU A 252 18.81 12.96 7.86
C GLU A 252 18.56 14.11 6.88
N VAL A 253 19.04 14.00 5.64
CA VAL A 253 18.71 14.93 4.56
C VAL A 253 17.20 14.95 4.31
N ALA A 254 16.55 13.79 4.15
CA ALA A 254 15.11 13.72 3.92
C ALA A 254 14.29 14.35 5.08
N LYS A 255 14.72 14.15 6.33
CA LYS A 255 14.09 14.78 7.51
C LYS A 255 14.23 16.30 7.48
N ALA A 256 15.42 16.81 7.18
CA ALA A 256 15.67 18.24 7.11
C ALA A 256 14.78 18.91 6.05
N VAL A 257 14.63 18.28 4.88
CA VAL A 257 13.73 18.75 3.81
C VAL A 257 12.28 18.84 4.29
N ILE A 258 11.79 17.82 5.00
CA ILE A 258 10.41 17.82 5.53
C ILE A 258 10.22 18.87 6.63
N ALA A 259 11.18 19.00 7.54
CA ALA A 259 11.15 20.01 8.60
C ALA A 259 11.08 21.42 8.00
N ALA A 260 11.88 21.70 6.96
CA ALA A 260 11.85 22.97 6.24
C ALA A 260 10.50 23.23 5.56
N LYS A 261 9.89 22.22 4.92
CA LYS A 261 8.55 22.34 4.32
C LYS A 261 7.47 22.64 5.37
N ARG A 262 7.52 21.99 6.54
CA ARG A 262 6.57 22.22 7.64
C ARG A 262 6.77 23.60 8.29
N GLY A 263 8.00 24.11 8.34
CA GLY A 263 8.29 25.47 8.81
C GLY A 263 7.74 26.57 7.90
N LYS A 264 7.67 26.32 6.58
CA LYS A 264 7.13 27.27 5.59
C LYS A 264 5.60 27.28 5.50
N GLY A 265 4.93 26.20 5.91
CA GLY A 265 3.46 26.06 5.87
C GLY A 265 2.70 26.62 7.08
N LYS A 266 3.34 27.44 7.93
CA LYS A 266 2.68 28.12 9.06
C LYS A 266 2.13 29.52 8.72
N LEU A 267 2.24 29.96 7.47
CA LEU A 267 1.46 31.09 6.95
C LEU A 267 0.40 30.56 5.98
N LEU A 268 -0.84 31.02 6.21
CA LEU A 268 -2.08 30.75 5.46
C LEU A 268 -2.87 29.53 5.98
N ILE A 269 -3.63 29.87 7.04
CA ILE A 269 -4.99 29.46 7.44
C ILE A 269 -5.63 28.34 6.61
#